data_AF-Q7NVB2-F1
#
_entry.id   AF-Q7NVB2-F1
#
_cell.length_a   1.000
_cell.length_b   1.000
_cell.length_c   1.000
_cell.angle_alpha   90.00
_cell.angle_beta   90.00
_cell.angle_gamma   90.00
#
_symmetry.space_group_name_H-M   'P 1'
#
loop_
_entity.id
_entity.type
_entity.pdbx_description
1 polymer ?
#
loop_
_entity_poly.entity_id
_entity_poly.type
_entity_poly.pdbx_seq_one_letter_code
_entity_poly.pdbx_strand_id
1 'polypeptide(L)'
;MPWMDFRRVAIMNTSQHIIHYQPRRIHAAHADSWFAEPREPDDGFKRPGYHTTRQTRGAASLVREGDVIWMVGQLHAPWGTLPPSLDARINVEKVERLPDGRFRFAASADSCWFPLFDARPLLRILQTQNTKGQVMPLWRRPTAPIGQYLQSPRMLVSGEEIQAYAKRMLDLPLQFISYRIADGTQPAFELARALLDAGHAVFWDRWSLPRRLAERREVVSDSALDEHLLSCLRSAQTVWGVESPLYAAPGSYSVKEQSEAMNLGIWRTASALPRA
;
A
#
# COMPACT_ATOMS: atom_id res chain seq x y z
N MET A 1 33.76 -50.58 6.87
CA MET A 1 32.82 -49.55 7.36
C MET A 1 33.14 -48.23 6.68
N PRO A 2 32.36 -47.79 5.68
CA PRO A 2 32.51 -46.45 5.12
C PRO A 2 31.54 -45.47 5.80
N TRP A 3 32.10 -44.34 6.19
CA TRP A 3 31.40 -43.19 6.76
C TRP A 3 30.43 -42.61 5.71
N MET A 4 29.14 -42.53 6.07
CA MET A 4 28.13 -41.86 5.27
C MET A 4 28.32 -40.34 5.42
N ASP A 5 28.73 -39.72 4.33
CA ASP A 5 28.76 -38.28 4.12
C ASP A 5 27.30 -37.76 4.06
N PHE A 6 26.82 -37.21 5.19
CA PHE A 6 25.55 -36.50 5.26
C PHE A 6 25.68 -35.18 4.51
N ARG A 7 25.56 -35.22 3.19
CA ARG A 7 25.18 -34.03 2.41
C ARG A 7 23.75 -33.67 2.76
N ARG A 8 23.59 -32.91 3.84
CA ARG A 8 22.48 -31.98 4.01
C ARG A 8 22.53 -31.05 2.81
N VAL A 9 21.76 -31.38 1.78
CA VAL A 9 21.33 -30.40 0.79
C VAL A 9 20.60 -29.35 1.61
N ALA A 10 21.26 -28.21 1.83
CA ALA A 10 20.56 -27.00 2.20
C ALA A 10 19.56 -26.75 1.10
N ILE A 11 18.31 -27.18 1.30
CA ILE A 11 17.18 -26.66 0.56
C ILE A 11 17.25 -25.17 0.86
N MET A 12 17.81 -24.39 -0.06
CA MET A 12 17.64 -22.95 -0.05
C MET A 12 16.14 -22.77 -0.02
N ASN A 13 15.62 -22.44 1.17
CA ASN A 13 14.21 -22.25 1.38
C ASN A 13 13.89 -20.92 0.67
N THR A 14 13.67 -20.98 -0.64
CA THR A 14 13.25 -19.83 -1.42
C THR A 14 11.94 -19.36 -0.82
N SER A 15 11.95 -18.16 -0.25
CA SER A 15 10.77 -17.53 0.35
C SER A 15 9.58 -17.62 -0.61
N GLN A 16 8.43 -18.08 -0.13
CA GLN A 16 7.23 -18.09 -0.95
C GLN A 16 6.67 -16.68 -1.06
N HIS A 17 6.13 -16.35 -2.24
CA HIS A 17 5.46 -15.09 -2.48
C HIS A 17 3.96 -15.28 -2.59
N ILE A 18 3.22 -14.60 -1.73
CA ILE A 18 1.76 -14.57 -1.70
C ILE A 18 1.31 -13.18 -2.14
N ILE A 19 0.26 -13.10 -2.93
CA ILE A 19 -0.38 -11.85 -3.31
C ILE A 19 -1.82 -11.83 -2.80
N HIS A 20 -2.23 -10.71 -2.21
CA HIS A 20 -3.55 -10.56 -1.63
C HIS A 20 -4.11 -9.17 -1.91
N TYR A 21 -5.40 -9.11 -2.24
CA TYR A 21 -6.08 -7.85 -2.50
C TYR A 21 -6.77 -7.31 -1.26
N GLN A 22 -6.56 -6.03 -1.00
CA GLN A 22 -7.28 -5.28 0.01
C GLN A 22 -7.94 -4.06 -0.65
N PRO A 23 -9.28 -4.00 -0.74
CA PRO A 23 -9.93 -2.80 -1.28
C PRO A 23 -9.61 -1.58 -0.43
N ARG A 24 -9.35 -0.45 -1.09
CA ARG A 24 -9.19 0.87 -0.48
C ARG A 24 -10.40 1.74 -0.85
N ARG A 25 -10.92 2.53 0.09
CA ARG A 25 -12.14 3.32 -0.13
C ARG A 25 -12.08 4.68 0.52
N ILE A 26 -12.54 5.71 -0.20
CA ILE A 26 -12.82 7.03 0.39
C ILE A 26 -14.29 7.04 0.81
N HIS A 27 -14.55 6.77 2.09
CA HIS A 27 -15.90 6.77 2.66
C HIS A 27 -16.34 8.18 3.12
N ALA A 28 -17.58 8.56 2.80
CA ALA A 28 -18.26 9.72 3.38
C ALA A 28 -18.92 9.43 4.75
N ALA A 29 -18.98 8.17 5.19
CA ALA A 29 -19.57 7.79 6.48
C ALA A 29 -18.88 6.55 7.08
N HIS A 30 -18.83 6.49 8.41
CA HIS A 30 -18.14 5.47 9.22
C HIS A 30 -18.40 4.04 8.73
N ALA A 31 -17.36 3.40 8.21
CA ALA A 31 -17.33 1.95 8.10
C ALA A 31 -16.90 1.39 9.45
N ASP A 32 -17.74 0.55 10.04
CA ASP A 32 -17.52 -0.07 11.34
C ASP A 32 -16.07 -0.56 11.54
N SER A 33 -15.51 -0.23 12.70
CA SER A 33 -14.14 -0.52 13.10
C SER A 33 -13.97 -1.96 13.63
N TRP A 34 -14.23 -2.97 12.80
CA TRP A 34 -14.18 -4.39 13.20
C TRP A 34 -12.76 -4.93 13.48
N PHE A 35 -11.71 -4.10 13.41
CA PHE A 35 -10.30 -4.51 13.42
C PHE A 35 -9.41 -3.68 14.36
N ALA A 36 -9.99 -2.80 15.19
CA ALA A 36 -9.22 -1.96 16.09
C ALA A 36 -8.78 -2.80 17.31
N GLU A 37 -7.65 -3.50 17.16
CA GLU A 37 -6.89 -3.94 18.33
C GLU A 37 -6.22 -2.72 18.97
N PRO A 38 -6.09 -2.66 20.30
CA PRO A 38 -5.28 -1.64 20.97
C PRO A 38 -3.87 -1.68 20.39
N ARG A 39 -3.36 -0.52 19.98
CA ARG A 39 -2.03 -0.36 19.39
C ARG A 39 -1.39 0.89 19.95
N GLU A 40 -0.07 0.92 19.90
CA GLU A 40 0.66 2.15 20.17
C GLU A 40 0.22 3.24 19.17
N PRO A 41 0.11 4.50 19.63
CA PRO A 41 -0.43 5.60 18.82
C PRO A 41 0.28 5.84 17.48
N ASP A 42 1.55 5.47 17.35
CA ASP A 42 2.40 5.61 16.15
C ASP A 42 2.55 4.31 15.33
N ASP A 43 2.02 3.19 15.83
CA ASP A 43 2.24 1.87 15.25
C ASP A 43 1.80 1.80 13.78
N GLY A 44 2.68 1.38 12.90
CA GLY A 44 2.31 1.11 11.52
C GLY A 44 2.45 2.28 10.55
N PHE A 45 2.88 3.48 10.96
CA PHE A 45 3.08 4.62 10.04
C PHE A 45 4.24 4.39 9.08
N LYS A 46 5.41 4.03 9.63
CA LYS A 46 6.64 3.85 8.83
C LYS A 46 6.62 2.56 8.00
N ARG A 47 5.95 1.51 8.50
CA ARG A 47 5.86 0.19 7.86
C ARG A 47 4.62 -0.55 8.36
N PRO A 48 4.08 -1.55 7.63
CA PRO A 48 3.02 -2.39 8.17
C PRO A 48 3.53 -3.16 9.41
N GLY A 49 2.68 -3.27 10.44
CA GLY A 49 2.97 -4.07 11.63
C GLY A 49 2.56 -5.54 11.50
N TYR A 50 1.45 -5.82 10.81
CA TYR A 50 0.99 -7.17 10.50
C TYR A 50 -0.08 -7.18 9.41
N HIS A 51 -0.38 -8.37 8.87
CA HIS A 51 -1.58 -8.64 8.09
C HIS A 51 -2.42 -9.74 8.73
N THR A 52 -3.75 -9.50 8.82
CA THR A 52 -4.70 -10.49 9.34
C THR A 52 -5.67 -10.90 8.23
N THR A 53 -5.95 -12.20 8.15
CA THR A 53 -6.92 -12.75 7.20
C THR A 53 -7.85 -13.78 7.85
N ARG A 54 -9.11 -13.79 7.40
CA ARG A 54 -10.11 -14.83 7.74
C ARG A 54 -9.98 -16.07 6.87
N GLN A 55 -9.20 -16.00 5.79
CA GLN A 55 -8.95 -17.14 4.91
C GLN A 55 -8.04 -18.13 5.66
N THR A 56 -8.60 -19.24 6.12
CA THR A 56 -7.87 -20.28 6.87
C THR A 56 -7.44 -21.46 5.99
N ARG A 57 -7.64 -21.35 4.67
CA ARG A 57 -7.35 -22.38 3.66
C ARG A 57 -6.61 -21.78 2.47
N GLY A 58 -6.08 -22.64 1.60
CA GLY A 58 -5.43 -22.23 0.35
C GLY A 58 -4.05 -21.60 0.62
N ALA A 59 -3.69 -20.57 -0.14
CA ALA A 59 -2.37 -19.95 0.00
C ALA A 59 -2.14 -19.36 1.40
N ALA A 60 -3.18 -18.84 2.05
CA ALA A 60 -3.07 -18.27 3.40
C ALA A 60 -2.61 -19.29 4.45
N SER A 61 -3.05 -20.55 4.36
CA SER A 61 -2.64 -21.62 5.28
C SER A 61 -1.25 -22.18 5.00
N LEU A 62 -0.63 -21.77 3.89
CA LEU A 62 0.70 -22.23 3.48
C LEU A 62 1.81 -21.22 3.83
N VAL A 63 1.43 -19.99 4.22
CA VAL A 63 2.36 -18.95 4.63
C VAL A 63 3.17 -19.40 5.84
N ARG A 64 4.48 -19.17 5.78
CA ARG A 64 5.47 -19.45 6.82
C ARG A 64 6.30 -18.21 7.13
N GLU A 65 7.06 -18.29 8.21
CA GLU A 65 8.09 -17.30 8.53
C GLU A 65 9.13 -17.26 7.41
N GLY A 66 9.56 -16.07 7.02
CA GLY A 66 10.42 -15.82 5.87
C GLY A 66 9.69 -15.65 4.54
N ASP A 67 8.39 -15.94 4.44
CA ASP A 67 7.61 -15.69 3.24
C ASP A 67 7.29 -14.19 3.07
N VAL A 68 6.83 -13.81 1.88
CA VAL A 68 6.46 -12.43 1.56
C VAL A 68 5.00 -12.36 1.12
N ILE A 69 4.23 -11.49 1.76
CA ILE A 69 2.86 -11.14 1.35
C ILE A 69 2.88 -9.76 0.68
N TRP A 70 2.53 -9.76 -0.60
CA TRP A 70 2.31 -8.57 -1.41
C TRP A 70 0.85 -8.15 -1.32
N MET A 71 0.62 -6.96 -0.77
CA MET A 71 -0.70 -6.35 -0.71
C MET A 71 -0.93 -5.51 -1.95
N VAL A 72 -2.05 -5.75 -2.63
CA VAL A 72 -2.52 -4.94 -3.76
C VAL A 72 -3.79 -4.25 -3.34
N GLY A 73 -3.89 -2.95 -3.60
CA GLY A 73 -5.11 -2.18 -3.38
C GLY A 73 -5.64 -1.58 -4.67
N GLN A 74 -6.91 -1.19 -4.63
CA GLN A 74 -7.50 -0.31 -5.63
C GLN A 74 -8.39 0.68 -4.89
N LEU A 75 -8.17 1.97 -5.12
CA LEU A 75 -8.87 3.04 -4.43
C LEU A 75 -10.18 3.37 -5.16
N HIS A 76 -11.29 3.15 -4.47
CA HIS A 76 -12.62 3.52 -4.93
C HIS A 76 -13.11 4.78 -4.20
N ALA A 77 -13.57 5.76 -4.97
CA ALA A 77 -14.17 6.99 -4.48
C ALA A 77 -15.53 7.22 -5.18
N PRO A 78 -16.40 8.10 -4.65
CA PRO A 78 -17.66 8.46 -5.31
C PRO A 78 -17.49 8.98 -6.74
N TRP A 79 -16.33 9.53 -7.07
CA TRP A 79 -16.03 10.18 -8.35
C TRP A 79 -15.29 9.28 -9.35
N GLY A 80 -14.96 8.04 -8.96
CA GLY A 80 -14.24 7.12 -9.82
C GLY A 80 -13.39 6.11 -9.07
N THR A 81 -12.55 5.42 -9.83
CA THR A 81 -11.64 4.40 -9.32
C THR A 81 -10.25 4.63 -9.90
N LEU A 82 -9.23 4.65 -9.05
CA LEU A 82 -7.84 4.74 -9.49
C LEU A 82 -7.34 3.37 -10.00
N PRO A 83 -6.26 3.35 -10.81
CA PRO A 83 -5.58 2.11 -11.14
C PRO A 83 -5.21 1.30 -9.88
N PRO A 84 -5.17 -0.03 -9.95
CA PRO A 84 -4.63 -0.83 -8.86
C PRO A 84 -3.15 -0.50 -8.64
N SER A 85 -2.73 -0.56 -7.38
CA SER A 85 -1.34 -0.27 -6.97
C SER A 85 -0.88 -1.31 -5.95
N LEU A 86 0.43 -1.51 -5.86
CA LEU A 86 1.01 -2.18 -4.69
C LEU A 86 0.78 -1.28 -3.48
N ASP A 87 0.27 -1.86 -2.41
CA ASP A 87 -0.08 -1.17 -1.17
C ASP A 87 1.02 -1.35 -0.13
N ALA A 88 1.39 -2.61 0.11
CA ALA A 88 2.42 -2.98 1.08
C ALA A 88 3.17 -4.24 0.68
N ARG A 89 4.41 -4.36 1.16
CA ARG A 89 5.14 -5.61 1.25
C ARG A 89 5.28 -5.99 2.71
N ILE A 90 4.84 -7.20 3.05
CA ILE A 90 4.97 -7.77 4.38
C ILE A 90 5.91 -8.95 4.29
N ASN A 91 7.10 -8.79 4.83
CA ASN A 91 8.02 -9.89 5.06
C ASN A 91 7.58 -10.55 6.36
N VAL A 92 7.20 -11.82 6.32
CA VAL A 92 6.57 -12.50 7.45
C VAL A 92 7.64 -12.88 8.48
N GLU A 93 7.62 -12.22 9.63
CA GLU A 93 8.51 -12.55 10.74
C GLU A 93 7.95 -13.69 11.59
N LYS A 94 6.63 -13.67 11.83
CA LYS A 94 5.94 -14.65 12.67
C LYS A 94 4.55 -14.94 12.14
N VAL A 95 4.13 -16.20 12.24
CA VAL A 95 2.76 -16.63 11.95
C VAL A 95 2.04 -16.98 13.25
N GLU A 96 0.94 -16.27 13.52
CA GLU A 96 0.11 -16.49 14.70
C GLU A 96 -1.30 -16.91 14.31
N ARG A 97 -1.88 -17.83 15.09
CA ARG A 97 -3.29 -18.17 15.00
C ARG A 97 -4.03 -17.49 16.15
N LEU A 98 -4.94 -16.58 15.82
CA LEU A 98 -5.74 -15.86 16.79
C LEU A 98 -6.80 -16.77 17.41
N PRO A 99 -7.35 -16.43 18.60
CA PRO A 99 -8.37 -17.24 19.28
C PRO A 99 -9.63 -17.50 18.43
N ASP A 100 -9.96 -16.58 17.53
CA ASP A 100 -11.08 -16.70 16.59
C ASP A 100 -10.74 -17.49 15.31
N GLY A 101 -9.57 -18.13 15.28
CA GLY A 101 -9.10 -18.99 14.21
C GLY A 101 -8.47 -18.26 13.02
N ARG A 102 -8.44 -16.92 13.01
CA ARG A 102 -7.76 -16.14 11.96
C ARG A 102 -6.25 -16.32 11.99
N PHE A 103 -5.61 -16.11 10.84
CA PHE A 103 -4.16 -15.95 10.78
C PHE A 103 -3.78 -14.49 10.94
N ARG A 104 -2.75 -14.23 11.74
CA ARG A 104 -2.00 -12.98 11.79
C ARG A 104 -0.56 -13.26 11.35
N PHE A 105 -0.09 -12.49 10.38
CA PHE A 105 1.29 -12.53 9.90
C PHE A 105 1.98 -11.26 10.37
N ALA A 106 2.81 -11.38 11.40
CA ALA A 106 3.59 -10.27 11.93
C ALA A 106 4.65 -9.85 10.90
N ALA A 107 4.79 -8.55 10.69
CA ALA A 107 5.66 -7.99 9.68
C ALA A 107 7.06 -7.74 10.26
N SER A 108 8.09 -8.21 9.55
CA SER A 108 9.48 -7.96 9.92
C SER A 108 9.86 -6.50 9.70
N ALA A 109 11.06 -6.14 10.18
CA ALA A 109 11.54 -4.78 10.11
C ALA A 109 11.70 -4.22 8.69
N ASP A 110 11.92 -5.10 7.72
CA ASP A 110 12.14 -4.77 6.31
C ASP A 110 10.83 -4.65 5.51
N SER A 111 9.68 -4.81 6.15
CA SER A 111 8.38 -4.57 5.52
C SER A 111 8.19 -3.10 5.21
N CYS A 112 7.39 -2.76 4.19
CA CYS A 112 7.21 -1.37 3.78
C CYS A 112 5.82 -1.09 3.21
N TRP A 113 5.41 0.18 3.29
CA TRP A 113 4.31 0.74 2.51
C TRP A 113 4.84 1.24 1.18
N PHE A 114 3.98 1.23 0.16
CA PHE A 114 4.29 1.72 -1.15
C PHE A 114 3.51 3.01 -1.48
N PRO A 115 4.11 3.94 -2.23
CA PRO A 115 3.37 5.07 -2.79
C PRO A 115 2.31 4.54 -3.76
N LEU A 116 1.34 5.40 -4.07
CA LEU A 116 0.34 5.11 -5.09
C LEU A 116 1.01 5.16 -6.47
N PHE A 117 0.99 4.04 -7.20
CA PHE A 117 1.57 3.93 -8.53
C PHE A 117 0.85 2.89 -9.39
N ASP A 118 0.72 3.12 -10.70
CA ASP A 118 -0.08 2.25 -11.57
C ASP A 118 0.54 0.86 -11.75
N ALA A 119 0.07 -0.14 -11.01
CA ALA A 119 0.56 -1.51 -11.08
C ALA A 119 -0.10 -2.35 -12.19
N ARG A 120 -0.96 -1.78 -13.06
CA ARG A 120 -1.60 -2.54 -14.15
C ARG A 120 -0.60 -3.29 -15.03
N PRO A 121 0.55 -2.70 -15.46
CA PRO A 121 1.54 -3.41 -16.28
C PRO A 121 2.10 -4.65 -15.57
N LEU A 122 2.41 -4.55 -14.27
CA LEU A 122 2.89 -5.67 -13.45
C LEU A 122 1.82 -6.76 -13.31
N LEU A 123 0.62 -6.39 -12.87
CA LEU A 123 -0.42 -7.37 -12.53
C LEU A 123 -0.88 -8.19 -13.74
N ARG A 124 -0.71 -7.67 -14.96
CA ARG A 124 -1.01 -8.37 -16.22
C ARG A 124 0.00 -9.48 -16.55
N ILE A 125 1.25 -9.35 -16.11
CA ILE A 125 2.31 -10.33 -16.43
C ILE A 125 2.49 -11.38 -15.33
N LEU A 126 2.04 -11.10 -14.11
CA LEU A 126 2.18 -12.03 -12.99
C LEU A 126 1.41 -13.34 -13.22
N GLN A 127 2.02 -14.42 -12.76
CA GLN A 127 1.44 -15.76 -12.77
C GLN A 127 1.25 -16.26 -11.34
N THR A 128 0.19 -17.03 -11.15
CA THR A 128 -0.14 -17.69 -9.89
C THR A 128 -0.15 -19.19 -10.06
N GLN A 129 0.12 -19.91 -8.97
CA GLN A 129 0.00 -21.35 -8.90
C GLN A 129 -0.98 -21.76 -7.81
N ASN A 130 -1.75 -22.80 -8.07
CA ASN A 130 -2.60 -23.41 -7.05
C ASN A 130 -1.85 -24.52 -6.29
N THR A 131 -2.50 -25.13 -5.30
CA THR A 131 -1.90 -26.21 -4.48
C THR A 131 -1.61 -27.49 -5.26
N LYS A 132 -2.11 -27.63 -6.50
CA LYS A 132 -1.83 -28.74 -7.41
C LYS A 132 -0.71 -28.40 -8.41
N GLY A 133 -0.06 -27.24 -8.27
CA GLY A 133 0.99 -26.77 -9.19
C GLY A 133 0.47 -26.24 -10.53
N GLN A 134 -0.84 -26.09 -10.71
CA GLN A 134 -1.37 -25.53 -11.96
C GLN A 134 -1.13 -24.03 -12.01
N VAL A 135 -0.45 -23.59 -13.08
CA VAL A 135 -0.14 -22.19 -13.34
C VAL A 135 -1.27 -21.49 -14.09
N MET A 136 -1.58 -20.26 -13.69
CA MET A 136 -2.58 -19.41 -14.30
C MET A 136 -2.14 -17.94 -14.31
N PRO A 137 -2.48 -17.15 -15.34
CA PRO A 137 -2.32 -15.71 -15.27
C PRO A 137 -3.08 -15.13 -14.08
N LEU A 138 -2.46 -14.22 -13.34
CA LEU A 138 -3.09 -13.54 -12.21
C LEU A 138 -4.35 -12.79 -12.66
N TRP A 139 -4.22 -11.98 -13.72
CA TRP A 139 -5.28 -11.10 -14.21
C TRP A 139 -5.65 -11.40 -15.66
N ARG A 140 -6.45 -12.46 -15.86
CA ARG A 140 -6.79 -12.99 -17.19
C ARG A 140 -7.58 -12.03 -18.08
N ARG A 141 -8.42 -11.17 -17.50
CA ARG A 141 -9.20 -10.16 -18.25
C ARG A 141 -8.97 -8.78 -17.62
N PRO A 142 -8.02 -7.99 -18.17
CA PRO A 142 -7.68 -6.67 -17.64
C PRO A 142 -8.79 -5.61 -17.71
N THR A 143 -9.94 -5.94 -18.31
CA THR A 143 -11.16 -5.12 -18.30
C THR A 143 -12.01 -5.33 -17.05
N ALA A 144 -11.83 -6.44 -16.33
CA ALA A 144 -12.53 -6.72 -15.08
C ALA A 144 -11.72 -6.23 -13.87
N PRO A 145 -12.36 -5.77 -12.78
CA PRO A 145 -11.65 -5.31 -11.57
C PRO A 145 -10.73 -6.39 -10.99
N ILE A 146 -9.50 -6.01 -10.63
CA ILE A 146 -8.50 -6.95 -10.10
C ILE A 146 -8.99 -7.67 -8.83
N GLY A 147 -9.78 -7.00 -8.01
CA GLY A 147 -10.34 -7.57 -6.78
C GLY A 147 -11.18 -8.83 -7.00
N GLN A 148 -11.74 -9.04 -8.21
CA GLN A 148 -12.45 -10.27 -8.56
C GLN A 148 -11.50 -11.47 -8.69
N TYR A 149 -10.25 -11.26 -9.10
CA TYR A 149 -9.25 -12.32 -9.26
C TYR A 149 -8.52 -12.66 -7.95
N LEU A 150 -8.48 -11.69 -7.03
CA LEU A 150 -7.80 -11.75 -5.75
C LEU A 150 -8.75 -11.77 -4.54
N GLN A 151 -9.96 -12.33 -4.69
CA GLN A 151 -10.91 -12.52 -3.58
C GLN A 151 -10.33 -13.36 -2.41
N SER A 152 -9.33 -14.18 -2.71
CA SER A 152 -8.52 -14.89 -1.73
C SER A 152 -7.03 -14.75 -2.05
N PRO A 153 -6.14 -14.89 -1.04
CA PRO A 153 -4.70 -14.90 -1.26
C PRO A 153 -4.31 -15.94 -2.31
N ARG A 154 -3.41 -15.56 -3.22
CA ARG A 154 -2.87 -16.43 -4.27
C ARG A 154 -1.37 -16.57 -4.10
N MET A 155 -0.84 -17.73 -4.44
CA MET A 155 0.59 -17.97 -4.47
C MET A 155 1.13 -17.57 -5.84
N LEU A 156 2.16 -16.73 -5.87
CA LEU A 156 2.86 -16.37 -7.10
C LEU A 156 3.78 -17.53 -7.51
N VAL A 157 4.01 -17.66 -8.82
CA VAL A 157 5.00 -18.61 -9.36
C VAL A 157 6.42 -18.12 -9.02
N SER A 158 6.67 -16.82 -9.17
CA SER A 158 7.94 -16.15 -8.86
C SER A 158 7.68 -14.81 -8.16
N GLY A 159 8.63 -14.38 -7.33
CA GLY A 159 8.68 -13.06 -6.72
C GLY A 159 9.49 -12.03 -7.51
N GLU A 160 10.25 -12.46 -8.51
CA GLU A 160 11.26 -11.62 -9.18
C GLU A 160 10.66 -10.37 -9.83
N GLU A 161 9.58 -10.52 -10.60
CA GLU A 161 8.98 -9.41 -11.34
C GLU A 161 8.35 -8.37 -10.40
N ILE A 162 7.69 -8.82 -9.33
CA ILE A 162 7.07 -7.93 -8.35
C ILE A 162 8.13 -7.26 -7.46
N GLN A 163 9.22 -7.95 -7.12
CA GLN A 163 10.35 -7.34 -6.41
C GLN A 163 11.05 -6.27 -7.26
N ALA A 164 11.35 -6.57 -8.53
CA ALA A 164 11.96 -5.62 -9.46
C ALA A 164 11.05 -4.40 -9.66
N TYR A 165 9.74 -4.63 -9.81
CA TYR A 165 8.76 -3.56 -9.92
C TYR A 165 8.70 -2.69 -8.66
N ALA A 166 8.62 -3.31 -7.49
CA ALA A 166 8.57 -2.63 -6.20
C ALA A 166 9.82 -1.77 -5.97
N LYS A 167 11.01 -2.29 -6.34
CA LYS A 167 12.25 -1.52 -6.27
C LYS A 167 12.17 -0.27 -7.16
N ARG A 168 11.82 -0.43 -8.44
CA ARG A 168 11.69 0.71 -9.37
C ARG A 168 10.72 1.75 -8.86
N MET A 169 9.58 1.33 -8.33
CA MET A 169 8.56 2.22 -7.79
C MET A 169 9.06 3.02 -6.57
N LEU A 170 9.88 2.42 -5.70
CA LEU A 170 10.52 3.11 -4.58
C LEU A 170 11.66 4.04 -5.01
N ASP A 171 12.30 3.77 -6.15
CA ASP A 171 13.34 4.62 -6.72
C ASP A 171 12.76 5.85 -7.47
N LEU A 172 11.45 5.90 -7.72
CA LEU A 172 10.81 7.02 -8.42
C LEU A 172 10.73 8.27 -7.53
N PRO A 173 10.94 9.48 -8.11
CA PRO A 173 10.71 10.72 -7.39
C PRO A 173 9.25 10.85 -6.96
N LEU A 174 9.04 11.04 -5.65
CA LEU A 174 7.72 11.09 -5.04
C LEU A 174 7.03 12.43 -5.28
N GLN A 175 5.76 12.38 -5.69
CA GLN A 175 4.88 13.54 -5.83
C GLN A 175 3.93 13.58 -4.62
N PHE A 176 4.05 14.59 -3.77
CA PHE A 176 3.20 14.72 -2.58
C PHE A 176 1.98 15.58 -2.89
N ILE A 177 0.78 15.12 -2.52
CA ILE A 177 -0.46 15.89 -2.66
C ILE A 177 -0.83 16.51 -1.31
N SER A 178 -0.73 17.83 -1.23
CA SER A 178 -1.21 18.62 -0.10
C SER A 178 -2.59 19.19 -0.43
N TYR A 179 -3.57 18.90 0.42
CA TYR A 179 -4.96 19.27 0.20
C TYR A 179 -5.72 19.39 1.52
N ARG A 180 -6.87 20.04 1.50
CA ARG A 180 -7.76 20.09 2.65
C ARG A 180 -8.79 18.95 2.58
N ILE A 181 -8.83 18.09 3.58
CA ILE A 181 -9.81 16.98 3.62
C ILE A 181 -11.26 17.47 3.52
N ALA A 182 -11.59 18.61 4.15
CA ALA A 182 -12.94 19.12 4.25
C ALA A 182 -13.60 19.43 2.89
N ASP A 183 -12.82 19.90 1.91
CA ASP A 183 -13.33 20.43 0.64
C ASP A 183 -12.42 20.19 -0.58
N GLY A 184 -11.21 19.68 -0.39
CA GLY A 184 -10.22 19.41 -1.45
C GLY A 184 -10.05 17.94 -1.81
N THR A 185 -10.79 17.00 -1.20
CA THR A 185 -10.58 15.56 -1.43
C THR A 185 -10.88 15.14 -2.89
N GLN A 186 -11.90 15.72 -3.52
CA GLN A 186 -12.21 15.42 -4.93
C GLN A 186 -11.13 15.93 -5.89
N PRO A 187 -10.73 17.21 -5.86
CA PRO A 187 -9.65 17.68 -6.72
C PRO A 187 -8.31 16.96 -6.44
N ALA A 188 -8.03 16.55 -5.19
CA ALA A 188 -6.86 15.72 -4.87
C ALA A 188 -6.91 14.34 -5.54
N PHE A 189 -8.09 13.72 -5.62
CA PHE A 189 -8.29 12.47 -6.36
C PHE A 189 -8.01 12.65 -7.85
N GLU A 190 -8.53 13.72 -8.45
CA GLU A 190 -8.34 14.02 -9.87
C GLU A 190 -6.88 14.30 -10.20
N LEU A 191 -6.19 15.03 -9.32
CA LEU A 191 -4.75 15.26 -9.41
C LEU A 191 -3.95 13.96 -9.29
N ALA A 192 -4.27 13.10 -8.32
CA ALA A 192 -3.63 11.79 -8.17
C ALA A 192 -3.77 10.96 -9.45
N ARG A 193 -4.97 10.95 -10.06
CA ARG A 193 -5.20 10.29 -11.35
C ARG A 193 -4.30 10.85 -12.45
N ALA A 194 -4.25 12.17 -12.61
CA ALA A 194 -3.45 12.81 -13.65
C ALA A 194 -1.94 12.54 -13.47
N LEU A 195 -1.44 12.56 -12.23
CA LEU A 195 -0.05 12.22 -11.92
C LEU A 195 0.26 10.75 -12.23
N LEU A 196 -0.67 9.83 -11.95
CA LEU A 196 -0.52 8.42 -12.30
C LEU A 196 -0.51 8.20 -13.82
N ASP A 197 -1.38 8.88 -14.56
CA ASP A 197 -1.43 8.80 -16.02
C ASP A 197 -0.14 9.37 -16.65
N ALA A 198 0.50 10.34 -16.00
CA ALA A 198 1.83 10.86 -16.35
C ALA A 198 3.01 9.98 -15.86
N GLY A 199 2.74 8.86 -15.18
CA GLY A 199 3.77 7.90 -14.75
C GLY A 199 4.52 8.29 -13.48
N HIS A 200 3.92 9.09 -12.60
CA HIS A 200 4.52 9.48 -11.33
C HIS A 200 4.08 8.59 -10.15
N ALA A 201 4.99 8.39 -9.18
CA ALA A 201 4.68 7.82 -7.88
C ALA A 201 4.11 8.91 -6.96
N VAL A 202 2.97 8.64 -6.33
CA VAL A 202 2.20 9.64 -5.58
C VAL A 202 2.14 9.30 -4.10
N PHE A 203 2.49 10.25 -3.25
CA PHE A 203 2.10 10.25 -1.85
C PHE A 203 0.78 10.99 -1.70
N TRP A 204 -0.24 10.25 -1.30
CA TRP A 204 -1.53 10.80 -0.92
C TRP A 204 -2.00 10.09 0.34
N ASP A 205 -2.34 10.86 1.38
CA ASP A 205 -2.68 10.33 2.71
C ASP A 205 -3.77 9.23 2.68
N ARG A 206 -4.75 9.33 1.77
CA ARG A 206 -5.82 8.33 1.56
C ARG A 206 -5.32 6.97 1.09
N TRP A 207 -4.12 6.92 0.54
CA TRP A 207 -3.46 5.69 0.10
C TRP A 207 -2.30 5.32 1.02
N SER A 208 -1.36 6.25 1.17
CA SER A 208 -0.04 6.04 1.76
C SER A 208 -0.06 5.90 3.29
N LEU A 209 -1.17 6.28 3.94
CA LEU A 209 -1.37 5.99 5.36
C LEU A 209 -2.08 4.65 5.59
N PRO A 210 -1.84 4.01 6.76
CA PRO A 210 -2.59 2.83 7.16
C PRO A 210 -4.10 3.04 7.11
N ARG A 211 -4.84 2.01 6.71
CA ARG A 211 -6.32 2.07 6.59
C ARG A 211 -7.03 2.53 7.86
N ARG A 212 -6.46 2.20 9.03
CA ARG A 212 -6.98 2.67 10.31
C ARG A 212 -7.12 4.20 10.37
N LEU A 213 -6.20 4.92 9.72
CA LEU A 213 -6.24 6.36 9.59
C LEU A 213 -7.04 6.81 8.37
N ALA A 214 -6.65 6.31 7.19
CA ALA A 214 -7.19 6.79 5.93
C ALA A 214 -8.71 6.52 5.78
N GLU A 215 -9.21 5.44 6.38
CA GLU A 215 -10.58 4.96 6.20
C GLU A 215 -11.38 4.89 7.51
N ARG A 216 -10.78 4.46 8.62
CA ARG A 216 -11.50 4.15 9.87
C ARG A 216 -11.46 5.25 10.94
N ARG A 217 -10.60 6.27 10.78
CA ARG A 217 -10.41 7.37 11.73
C ARG A 217 -10.13 6.87 13.16
N GLU A 218 -9.36 5.80 13.29
CA GLU A 218 -8.89 5.33 14.60
C GLU A 218 -8.01 6.42 15.25
N VAL A 219 -8.09 6.55 16.58
CA VAL A 219 -7.32 7.55 17.34
C VAL A 219 -5.83 7.23 17.24
N VAL A 220 -5.03 8.23 16.89
CA VAL A 220 -3.56 8.13 16.81
C VAL A 220 -2.91 9.35 17.47
N SER A 221 -1.59 9.32 17.64
CA SER A 221 -0.84 10.49 18.08
C SER A 221 -0.75 11.52 16.95
N ASP A 222 -1.31 12.71 17.19
CA ASP A 222 -1.20 13.86 16.27
C ASP A 222 0.26 14.24 16.00
N SER A 223 1.14 14.19 17.01
CA SER A 223 2.56 14.52 16.83
C SER A 223 3.27 13.50 15.94
N ALA A 224 3.00 12.21 16.13
CA ALA A 224 3.61 11.16 15.32
C ALA A 224 3.11 11.20 13.87
N LEU A 225 1.84 11.54 13.66
CA LEU A 225 1.28 11.75 12.33
C LEU A 225 1.88 12.97 11.66
N ASP A 226 1.96 14.10 12.37
CA ASP A 226 2.57 15.35 11.88
C ASP A 226 4.03 15.13 11.47
N GLU A 227 4.83 14.46 12.31
CA GLU A 227 6.23 14.14 12.02
C GLU A 227 6.37 13.22 10.80
N HIS A 228 5.51 12.21 10.68
CA HIS A 228 5.53 11.29 9.55
C HIS A 228 5.20 11.99 8.23
N LEU A 229 4.11 12.77 8.20
CA LEU A 229 3.69 13.51 7.01
C LEU A 229 4.74 14.55 6.58
N LEU A 230 5.32 15.30 7.52
CA LEU A 230 6.42 16.24 7.22
C LEU A 230 7.67 15.53 6.70
N SER A 231 8.01 14.36 7.25
CA SER A 231 9.11 13.53 6.74
C SER A 231 8.87 13.11 5.29
N CYS A 232 7.66 12.64 4.97
CA CYS A 232 7.27 12.29 3.61
C CYS A 232 7.29 13.51 2.67
N LEU A 233 6.78 14.65 3.11
CA LEU A 233 6.81 15.91 2.35
C LEU A 233 8.24 16.32 2.00
N ARG A 234 9.16 16.29 2.98
CA ARG A 234 10.57 16.63 2.78
C ARG A 234 11.30 15.70 1.82
N SER A 235 10.86 14.44 1.73
CA SER A 235 11.41 13.46 0.78
C SER A 235 10.84 13.59 -0.64
N ALA A 236 9.79 14.39 -0.82
CA ALA A 236 9.12 14.54 -2.12
C ALA A 236 9.93 15.41 -3.07
N GLN A 237 9.88 15.08 -4.36
CA GLN A 237 10.44 15.93 -5.41
C GLN A 237 9.57 17.19 -5.62
N THR A 238 8.26 17.04 -5.49
CA THR A 238 7.31 18.13 -5.68
C THR A 238 6.13 17.94 -4.75
N VAL A 239 5.68 19.05 -4.18
CA VAL A 239 4.48 19.14 -3.35
C VAL A 239 3.44 19.90 -4.15
N TRP A 240 2.35 19.23 -4.50
CA TRP A 240 1.24 19.79 -5.24
C TRP A 240 0.15 20.26 -4.28
N GLY A 241 -0.05 21.57 -4.25
CA GLY A 241 -1.13 22.22 -3.53
C GLY A 241 -2.45 22.17 -4.28
N VAL A 242 -3.43 21.52 -3.67
CA VAL A 242 -4.81 21.51 -4.15
C VAL A 242 -5.56 22.69 -3.55
N GLU A 243 -5.70 23.76 -4.32
CA GLU A 243 -6.38 24.97 -3.88
C GLU A 243 -7.88 24.72 -3.68
N SER A 244 -8.37 24.97 -2.46
CA SER A 244 -9.78 24.91 -2.08
C SER A 244 -10.12 26.07 -1.14
N PRO A 245 -11.40 26.46 -0.99
CA PRO A 245 -11.81 27.58 -0.14
C PRO A 245 -11.28 27.51 1.31
N LEU A 246 -11.20 26.31 1.89
CA LEU A 246 -10.72 26.08 3.26
C LEU A 246 -9.23 25.71 3.33
N TYR A 247 -8.51 25.72 2.20
CA TYR A 247 -7.10 25.34 2.15
C TYR A 247 -6.22 26.22 3.07
N ALA A 248 -6.44 27.54 3.00
CA ALA A 248 -5.69 28.55 3.76
C ALA A 248 -6.28 28.86 5.14
N ALA A 249 -7.19 28.01 5.65
CA ALA A 249 -7.79 28.23 6.96
C ALA A 249 -6.70 28.31 8.06
N PRO A 250 -6.72 29.32 8.95
CA PRO A 250 -5.71 29.48 10.00
C PRO A 250 -5.58 28.22 10.87
N GLY A 251 -4.34 27.80 11.14
CA GLY A 251 -4.05 26.60 11.93
C GLY A 251 -4.30 25.27 11.22
N SER A 252 -4.71 25.28 9.95
CA SER A 252 -4.88 24.04 9.18
C SER A 252 -3.54 23.39 8.83
N TYR A 253 -3.55 22.07 8.72
CA TYR A 253 -2.37 21.28 8.37
C TYR A 253 -1.83 21.63 6.96
N SER A 254 -2.72 21.91 6.01
CA SER A 254 -2.40 22.33 4.64
C SER A 254 -1.55 23.60 4.57
N VAL A 255 -1.72 24.53 5.52
CA VAL A 255 -0.88 25.75 5.61
C VAL A 255 0.53 25.43 6.11
N LYS A 256 0.67 24.50 7.07
CA LYS A 256 1.99 24.04 7.54
C LYS A 256 2.75 23.35 6.40
N GLU A 257 2.11 22.43 5.69
CA GLU A 257 2.68 21.74 4.53
C GLU A 257 3.10 22.71 3.41
N GLN A 258 2.23 23.66 3.08
CA GLN A 258 2.53 24.69 2.08
C GLN A 258 3.76 25.51 2.46
N SER A 259 3.82 25.98 3.71
CA SER A 259 4.92 26.83 4.18
C SER A 259 6.26 26.07 4.12
N GLU A 260 6.28 24.82 4.57
CA GLU A 260 7.45 23.96 4.50
C GLU A 260 7.88 23.70 3.04
N ALA A 261 6.94 23.36 2.16
CA ALA A 261 7.22 23.09 0.77
C ALA A 261 7.72 24.32 -0.01
N MET A 262 7.21 25.51 0.33
CA MET A 262 7.69 26.78 -0.23
C MET A 262 9.13 27.06 0.22
N ASN A 263 9.45 26.85 1.50
CA ASN A 263 10.80 27.01 2.02
C ASN A 263 11.81 26.07 1.33
N LEU A 264 11.37 24.87 0.94
CA LEU A 264 12.17 23.90 0.20
C LEU A 264 12.22 24.15 -1.32
N GLY A 265 11.42 25.08 -1.86
CA GLY A 265 11.35 25.37 -3.30
C GLY A 265 10.62 24.32 -4.15
N ILE A 266 9.96 23.35 -3.50
CA ILE A 266 9.31 22.19 -4.15
C ILE A 266 7.79 22.36 -4.30
N TRP A 267 7.23 23.48 -3.87
CA TRP A 267 5.80 23.78 -3.98
C TRP A 267 5.36 24.07 -5.42
N ARG A 268 4.24 23.47 -5.85
CA ARG A 268 3.54 23.76 -7.11
C ARG A 268 2.03 23.79 -6.87
N THR A 269 1.31 24.62 -7.61
CA THR A 269 -0.16 24.59 -7.59
C THR A 269 -0.68 23.49 -8.52
N ALA A 270 -1.75 22.81 -8.13
CA ALA A 270 -2.36 21.75 -8.94
C ALA A 270 -2.80 22.24 -10.34
N SER A 271 -3.13 23.52 -10.47
CA SER A 271 -3.45 24.19 -11.74
C SER A 271 -2.29 24.23 -12.73
N ALA A 272 -1.04 24.04 -12.28
CA ALA A 272 0.15 24.05 -13.12
C ALA A 272 0.43 22.71 -13.81
N LEU A 273 -0.29 21.63 -13.48
CA LEU A 273 -0.12 20.36 -14.16
C LEU A 273 -0.65 20.49 -15.61
N PRO A 274 0.16 20.20 -16.64
CA PRO A 274 -0.30 20.22 -18.02
C PRO A 274 -1.50 19.29 -18.17
N ARG A 275 -2.62 19.81 -18.69
CA ARG A 275 -3.75 18.95 -19.06
C ARG A 275 -3.32 18.13 -20.28
N ALA A 276 -3.31 16.81 -20.13
CA ALA A 276 -3.13 15.87 -21.23
C ALA A 276 -4.30 15.94 -22.22
#